data_AF-A0A1H4C9W3-F1
#
_entry.id   AF-A0A1H4C9W3-F1
#
_cell.length_a   1.000
_cell.length_b   1.000
_cell.length_c   1.000
_cell.angle_alpha   90.00
_cell.angle_beta   90.00
_cell.angle_gamma   90.00
#
_symmetry.space_group_name_H-M   'P 1'
#
loop_
_entity.id
_entity.type
_entity.pdbx_description
1 polymer ?
#
loop_
_entity_poly.entity_id
_entity_poly.type
_entity_poly.pdbx_seq_one_letter_code
_entity_poly.pdbx_strand_id
1 'polypeptide(L)'
;MTESHPLLAELADIIETDTAPAMGIAPGWWLVLLLALLAAAAVVWLAKRRRQQLQKQAGLLAARAEMQRLVALETIDPAAINQLLKRLIRHYAPNSPLLSCSTEEWQQFLQAQDTTLTWPDLNRLLYQPTPDSADVRHFSDCAKKWLDQQSIQQLQQVAQRQPLSGGADV
;
A
#
# COMPACT_ATOMS: atom_id res chain seq x y z
N MET A 1 -69.68 21.09 -69.05
CA MET A 1 -68.84 19.90 -69.29
C MET A 1 -67.68 19.98 -68.32
N THR A 2 -67.83 19.35 -67.15
CA THR A 2 -66.80 19.27 -66.10
C THR A 2 -66.45 17.79 -65.97
N GLU A 3 -65.38 17.39 -66.64
CA GLU A 3 -64.81 16.05 -66.53
C GLU A 3 -64.09 16.00 -65.18
N SER A 4 -64.73 15.34 -64.21
CA SER A 4 -64.17 15.11 -62.88
C SER A 4 -62.92 14.25 -63.01
N HIS A 5 -61.75 14.88 -62.95
CA HIS A 5 -60.46 14.27 -63.19
C HIS A 5 -60.22 13.05 -62.25
N PRO A 6 -60.00 11.84 -62.79
CA PRO A 6 -59.69 10.64 -62.01
C PRO A 6 -58.37 10.73 -61.23
N LEU A 7 -57.56 11.75 -61.51
CA LEU A 7 -56.32 12.07 -60.79
C LEU A 7 -56.55 12.41 -59.31
N LEU A 8 -57.73 12.92 -58.93
CA LEU A 8 -58.02 13.26 -57.53
C LEU A 8 -58.33 12.02 -56.67
N ALA A 9 -58.76 10.92 -57.28
CA ALA A 9 -58.98 9.66 -56.56
C ALA A 9 -57.65 8.97 -56.19
N GLU A 10 -56.55 9.33 -56.84
CA GLU A 10 -55.21 8.79 -56.61
C GLU A 10 -54.45 9.56 -55.51
N LEU A 11 -54.94 10.73 -55.09
CA LEU A 11 -54.42 11.51 -53.95
C LEU A 11 -55.00 11.10 -52.59
N ALA A 12 -55.97 10.18 -52.56
CA ALA A 12 -56.59 9.71 -51.32
C ALA A 12 -55.70 8.77 -50.48
N ASP A 13 -54.53 8.39 -51.00
CA ASP A 13 -53.64 7.42 -50.36
C ASP A 13 -52.21 7.95 -50.22
N ILE A 14 -52.06 9.23 -49.85
CA ILE A 14 -50.83 9.68 -49.22
C ILE A 14 -50.94 9.30 -47.75
N ILE A 15 -50.51 8.07 -47.51
CA ILE A 15 -50.30 7.46 -46.20
C ILE A 15 -49.68 8.50 -45.28
N GLU A 16 -50.41 8.83 -44.21
CA GLU A 16 -49.89 9.54 -43.06
C GLU A 16 -48.74 8.67 -42.52
N THR A 17 -47.49 9.03 -42.84
CA THR A 17 -46.33 8.38 -42.28
C THR A 17 -46.34 8.70 -40.80
N ASP A 18 -46.92 7.76 -40.05
CA ASP A 18 -46.83 7.56 -38.63
C ASP A 18 -45.60 8.28 -38.10
N THR A 19 -45.86 9.35 -37.37
CA THR A 19 -44.91 10.20 -36.66
C THR A 19 -43.64 9.41 -36.38
N ALA A 20 -42.59 9.67 -37.17
CA ALA A 20 -41.31 8.99 -36.99
C ALA A 20 -40.98 9.08 -35.50
N PRO A 21 -40.82 7.96 -34.77
CA PRO A 21 -40.58 8.02 -33.34
C PRO A 21 -39.32 8.84 -33.14
N ALA A 22 -39.52 10.03 -32.58
CA ALA A 22 -38.53 11.09 -32.42
C ALA A 22 -37.20 10.49 -31.99
N MET A 23 -36.25 10.33 -32.92
CA MET A 23 -34.86 9.89 -32.73
C MET A 23 -34.67 9.18 -31.39
N GLY A 24 -35.37 8.06 -31.23
CA GLY A 24 -35.34 7.32 -29.98
C GLY A 24 -33.95 6.75 -29.89
N ILE A 25 -33.05 7.42 -29.16
CA ILE A 25 -31.81 6.83 -28.71
C ILE A 25 -32.25 5.50 -28.11
N ALA A 26 -31.99 4.40 -28.84
CA ALA A 26 -32.56 3.12 -28.51
C ALA A 26 -32.31 2.89 -27.01
N PRO A 27 -33.32 2.53 -26.21
CA PRO A 27 -33.21 2.55 -24.74
C PRO A 27 -32.06 1.68 -24.20
N GLY A 28 -31.46 0.83 -25.03
CA GLY A 28 -30.22 0.09 -24.74
C GLY A 28 -28.95 0.93 -24.54
N TRP A 29 -28.88 2.17 -25.03
CA TRP A 29 -27.70 3.03 -24.79
C TRP A 29 -27.54 3.39 -23.33
N TRP A 30 -28.63 3.56 -22.59
CA TRP A 30 -28.57 3.76 -21.14
C TRP A 30 -27.94 2.56 -20.43
N LEU A 31 -28.16 1.35 -20.94
CA LEU A 31 -27.55 0.13 -20.41
C LEU A 31 -26.04 0.13 -20.66
N VAL A 32 -25.60 0.54 -21.85
CA VAL A 32 -24.17 0.71 -22.19
C VAL A 32 -23.54 1.80 -21.33
N LEU A 33 -24.23 2.91 -21.13
CA LEU A 33 -23.75 4.05 -20.34
C LEU A 33 -23.63 3.67 -18.85
N LEU A 34 -24.59 2.92 -18.33
CA LEU A 34 -24.58 2.39 -16.97
C LEU A 34 -23.48 1.35 -16.78
N LEU A 35 -23.28 0.47 -17.76
CA LEU A 35 -22.17 -0.51 -17.76
C LEU A 35 -20.81 0.20 -17.80
N ALA A 36 -20.67 1.22 -18.65
CA ALA A 36 -19.46 2.04 -18.74
C ALA A 36 -19.19 2.78 -17.42
N LEU A 37 -20.22 3.30 -16.76
CA LEU A 37 -20.09 3.96 -15.46
C LEU A 37 -19.64 2.97 -14.38
N LEU A 38 -20.22 1.77 -14.34
CA LEU A 38 -19.81 0.70 -13.43
C LEU A 38 -18.37 0.25 -13.67
N ALA A 39 -17.99 0.08 -14.93
CA ALA A 39 -16.63 -0.27 -15.31
C ALA A 39 -15.64 0.82 -14.89
N ALA A 40 -15.95 2.10 -15.14
CA ALA A 40 -15.14 3.22 -14.70
C ALA A 40 -15.02 3.27 -13.16
N ALA A 41 -16.11 3.08 -12.44
CA ALA A 41 -16.11 3.04 -10.98
C ALA A 41 -15.26 1.88 -10.45
N ALA A 42 -15.37 0.69 -11.06
CA ALA A 42 -14.56 -0.48 -10.71
C ALA A 42 -13.07 -0.24 -10.96
N VAL A 43 -12.71 0.35 -12.10
CA VAL A 43 -11.32 0.71 -12.43
C VAL A 43 -10.78 1.73 -11.44
N VAL A 44 -11.54 2.79 -11.14
CA VAL A 44 -11.13 3.82 -10.17
C VAL A 44 -10.96 3.21 -8.78
N TRP A 45 -11.89 2.35 -8.34
CA TRP A 45 -11.80 1.66 -7.06
C TRP A 45 -10.59 0.74 -6.97
N LEU A 46 -10.35 -0.05 -8.03
CA LEU A 46 -9.20 -0.95 -8.11
C LEU A 46 -7.87 -0.17 -8.15
N ALA A 47 -7.83 0.95 -8.89
CA ALA A 47 -6.69 1.85 -8.94
C ALA A 47 -6.43 2.51 -7.58
N LYS A 48 -7.46 2.96 -6.87
CA LYS A 48 -7.34 3.48 -5.49
C LYS A 48 -6.80 2.42 -4.54
N ARG A 49 -7.37 1.21 -4.58
CA ARG A 49 -6.95 0.08 -3.73
C ARG A 49 -5.50 -0.31 -4.01
N ARG A 50 -5.10 -0.37 -5.28
CA ARG A 50 -3.71 -0.61 -5.69
C ARG A 50 -2.79 0.53 -5.27
N ARG A 51 -3.19 1.79 -5.45
CA ARG A 51 -2.39 2.96 -5.01
C ARG A 51 -2.19 2.97 -3.49
N GLN A 52 -3.21 2.62 -2.70
CA GLN A 52 -3.04 2.47 -1.25
C GLN A 52 -2.07 1.35 -0.90
N GLN A 53 -2.05 0.24 -1.67
CA GLN A 53 -1.05 -0.82 -1.49
C GLN A 53 0.36 -0.39 -1.92
N LEU A 54 0.48 0.38 -3.00
CA LEU A 54 1.75 0.90 -3.52
C LEU A 54 2.34 2.01 -2.66
N GLN A 55 1.51 2.93 -2.13
CA GLN A 55 1.95 3.95 -1.17
C GLN A 55 2.50 3.31 0.10
N LYS A 56 1.92 2.17 0.53
CA LYS A 56 2.49 1.37 1.61
C LYS A 56 3.84 0.76 1.25
N GLN A 57 4.18 0.57 -0.03
CA GLN A 57 5.51 0.12 -0.45
C GLN A 57 6.53 1.26 -0.52
N ALA A 58 6.08 2.49 -0.78
CA ALA A 58 6.95 3.66 -0.83
C ALA A 58 7.68 3.93 0.50
N GLY A 59 7.04 3.68 1.65
CA GLY A 59 7.66 3.83 2.97
C GLY A 59 8.87 2.90 3.19
N LEU A 60 8.76 1.65 2.76
CA LEU A 60 9.84 0.66 2.85
C LEU A 60 10.99 0.99 1.89
N LEU A 61 10.65 1.43 0.67
CA LEU A 61 11.65 1.90 -0.31
C LEU A 61 12.40 3.13 0.20
N ALA A 62 11.70 4.10 0.80
CA ALA A 62 12.32 5.27 1.40
C ALA A 62 13.24 4.90 2.57
N ALA A 63 12.81 3.96 3.42
CA ALA A 63 13.66 3.46 4.51
C ALA A 63 14.91 2.71 3.99
N ARG A 64 14.79 1.94 2.90
CA ARG A 64 15.94 1.30 2.25
C ARG A 64 16.92 2.32 1.68
N ALA A 65 16.43 3.36 1.02
CA ALA A 65 17.25 4.45 0.51
C ALA A 65 17.98 5.19 1.63
N GLU A 66 17.28 5.47 2.74
CA GLU A 66 17.89 6.11 3.91
C GLU A 66 18.93 5.21 4.58
N MET A 67 18.66 3.90 4.69
CA MET A 67 19.63 2.93 5.20
C MET A 67 20.91 2.90 4.35
N GLN A 68 20.76 2.88 3.02
CA GLN A 68 21.92 2.95 2.10
C GLN A 68 22.72 4.24 2.30
N ARG A 69 22.04 5.37 2.51
CA ARG A 69 22.68 6.64 2.81
C ARG A 69 23.48 6.56 4.12
N LEU A 70 22.88 6.06 5.20
CA LEU A 70 23.52 5.94 6.51
C LEU A 70 24.75 5.02 6.48
N VAL A 71 24.70 3.93 5.71
CA VAL A 71 25.84 3.01 5.54
C VAL A 71 26.94 3.59 4.63
N ALA A 72 26.59 4.49 3.72
CA ALA A 72 27.54 5.16 2.84
C ALA A 72 28.30 6.30 3.52
N LEU A 73 27.91 6.71 4.75
CA LEU A 73 28.68 7.67 5.53
C LEU A 73 30.00 7.05 6.00
N GLU A 74 31.05 7.88 6.07
CA GLU A 74 32.37 7.49 6.56
C GLU A 74 32.33 7.02 8.03
N THR A 75 31.43 7.61 8.81
CA THR A 75 31.11 7.21 10.19
C THR A 75 29.68 6.70 10.27
N ILE A 76 29.50 5.39 10.45
CA ILE A 76 28.19 4.78 10.63
C ILE A 76 27.72 5.08 12.07
N ASP A 77 26.56 5.72 12.19
CA ASP A 77 25.92 5.96 13.49
C ASP A 77 24.91 4.82 13.79
N PRO A 78 25.19 3.93 14.77
CA PRO A 78 24.29 2.85 15.13
C PRO A 78 22.96 3.37 15.71
N ALA A 79 22.95 4.55 16.33
CA ALA A 79 21.73 5.16 16.86
C ALA A 79 20.80 5.60 15.73
N ALA A 80 21.34 6.20 14.65
CA ALA A 80 20.57 6.57 13.47
C ALA A 80 19.92 5.35 12.80
N ILE A 81 20.65 4.24 12.67
CA ILE A 81 20.12 2.98 12.12
C ILE A 81 18.99 2.44 13.00
N ASN A 82 19.18 2.41 14.32
CA ASN A 82 18.16 1.93 15.25
C ASN A 82 16.91 2.81 15.21
N GLN A 83 17.07 4.14 15.16
CA GLN A 83 15.96 5.08 15.01
C GLN A 83 15.21 4.90 13.69
N LEU A 84 15.91 4.63 12.59
CA LEU A 84 15.30 4.34 11.30
C LEU A 84 14.40 3.10 11.39
N LEU A 85 14.89 2.03 12.01
CA LEU A 85 14.16 0.79 12.19
C LEU A 85 12.91 0.97 13.07
N LYS A 86 13.06 1.68 14.20
CA LYS A 86 11.91 2.03 15.07
C LYS A 86 10.90 2.92 14.36
N ARG A 87 11.35 3.89 13.56
CA ARG A 87 10.48 4.77 12.76
C ARG A 87 9.71 3.98 11.70
N LEU A 88 10.36 3.00 11.06
CA LEU A 88 9.71 2.11 10.10
C LEU A 88 8.56 1.35 10.78
N ILE A 89 8.81 0.73 11.93
CA ILE A 89 7.76 0.02 12.67
C ILE A 89 6.66 0.97 13.11
N ARG A 90 6.99 2.17 13.61
CA ARG A 90 5.99 3.19 13.96
C ARG A 90 5.09 3.56 12.78
N HIS A 91 5.64 3.60 11.57
CA HIS A 91 4.87 3.92 10.37
C HIS A 91 3.86 2.81 9.99
N TYR A 92 4.24 1.54 10.14
CA TYR A 92 3.37 0.40 9.78
C TYR A 92 2.53 -0.15 10.94
N ALA A 93 2.95 0.09 12.17
CA ALA A 93 2.37 -0.41 13.41
C ALA A 93 2.35 0.68 14.50
N PRO A 94 1.60 1.79 14.30
CA PRO A 94 1.62 2.95 15.21
C PRO A 94 1.16 2.64 16.64
N ASN A 95 0.32 1.62 16.82
CA ASN A 95 -0.19 1.20 18.13
C ASN A 95 0.57 0.01 18.72
N SER A 96 1.74 -0.34 18.17
CA SER A 96 2.51 -1.47 18.69
C SER A 96 3.16 -1.12 20.04
N PRO A 97 3.03 -1.98 21.06
CA PRO A 97 3.70 -1.79 22.35
C PRO A 97 5.24 -1.78 22.23
N LEU A 98 5.79 -2.31 21.14
CA LEU A 98 7.23 -2.33 20.83
C LEU A 98 7.89 -0.94 20.80
N LEU A 99 7.10 0.11 20.57
CA LEU A 99 7.62 1.49 20.54
C LEU A 99 8.00 2.01 21.92
N SER A 100 7.38 1.47 22.97
CA SER A 100 7.65 1.80 24.37
C SER A 100 8.58 0.80 25.06
N CYS A 101 8.98 -0.27 24.35
CA CYS A 101 9.83 -1.33 24.87
C CYS A 101 11.27 -0.87 25.10
N SER A 102 11.94 -1.55 26.03
CA SER A 102 13.36 -1.36 26.33
C SER A 102 14.23 -1.81 25.13
N THR A 103 15.50 -1.39 25.12
CA THR A 103 16.45 -1.79 24.07
C THR A 103 16.66 -3.32 24.01
N GLU A 104 16.52 -4.01 25.14
CA GLU A 104 16.66 -5.47 25.26
C GLU A 104 15.44 -6.20 24.67
N GLU A 105 14.24 -5.77 25.02
CA GLU A 105 12.99 -6.31 24.45
C GLU A 105 12.94 -6.08 22.94
N TRP A 106 13.44 -4.93 22.49
CA TRP A 106 13.60 -4.60 21.07
C TRP A 106 14.56 -5.55 20.36
N GLN A 107 15.72 -5.85 20.96
CA GLN A 107 16.68 -6.80 20.42
C GLN A 107 16.11 -8.22 20.35
N GLN A 108 15.43 -8.67 21.41
CA GLN A 108 14.77 -9.98 21.44
C GLN A 108 13.73 -10.09 20.33
N PHE A 109 12.96 -9.02 20.09
CA PHE A 109 12.01 -8.97 18.99
C PHE A 109 12.69 -9.09 17.62
N LEU A 110 13.78 -8.36 17.37
CA LEU A 110 14.53 -8.45 16.12
C LEU A 110 15.08 -9.87 15.89
N GLN A 111 15.58 -10.50 16.95
CA GLN A 111 16.08 -11.87 16.90
C GLN A 111 14.96 -12.91 16.72
N ALA A 112 13.77 -12.67 17.28
CA ALA A 112 12.61 -13.54 17.10
C ALA A 112 12.06 -13.51 15.67
N GLN A 113 12.23 -12.40 14.95
CA GLN A 113 11.83 -12.30 13.55
C GLN A 113 12.78 -12.99 12.59
N ASP A 114 14.07 -13.03 12.93
CA ASP A 114 15.08 -13.66 12.12
C ASP A 114 16.11 -14.36 13.00
N THR A 115 15.89 -15.66 13.19
CA THR A 115 16.79 -16.53 13.97
C THR A 115 18.10 -16.83 13.25
N THR A 116 18.20 -16.50 11.96
CA THR A 116 19.42 -16.72 11.17
C THR A 116 20.44 -15.60 11.35
N LEU A 117 19.99 -14.42 11.75
CA LEU A 117 20.85 -13.27 12.00
C LEU A 117 21.30 -13.24 13.46
N THR A 118 22.61 -13.26 13.69
CA THR A 118 23.19 -13.02 15.01
C THR A 118 23.31 -11.52 15.22
N TRP A 119 22.39 -10.97 16.01
CA TRP A 119 22.41 -9.54 16.35
C TRP A 119 23.51 -9.27 17.39
N PRO A 120 24.39 -8.27 17.17
CA PRO A 120 25.29 -7.80 18.22
C PRO A 120 24.50 -7.14 19.36
N ASP A 121 25.12 -7.00 20.53
CA ASP A 121 24.50 -6.36 21.69
C ASP A 121 24.17 -4.89 21.38
N LEU A 122 22.87 -4.61 21.19
CA LEU A 122 22.40 -3.26 20.87
C LEU A 122 22.59 -2.29 22.04
N ASN A 123 22.48 -2.75 23.27
CA ASN A 123 22.65 -1.91 24.45
C ASN A 123 24.09 -1.39 24.50
N ARG A 124 25.05 -2.30 24.28
CA ARG A 124 26.46 -1.95 24.19
C ARG A 124 26.75 -0.99 23.03
N LEU A 125 26.22 -1.27 21.84
CA LEU A 125 26.46 -0.45 20.64
C LEU A 125 25.86 0.96 20.71
N LEU A 126 24.71 1.12 21.36
CA LEU A 126 23.99 2.39 21.40
C LEU A 126 24.44 3.33 22.52
N TYR A 127 24.91 2.77 23.64
CA TYR A 127 25.26 3.55 24.83
C TYR A 127 26.78 3.61 25.12
N GLN A 128 27.63 2.89 24.38
CA GLN A 128 29.07 3.07 24.50
C GLN A 128 29.55 4.34 23.76
N PRO A 129 30.43 5.15 24.37
CA PRO A 129 30.97 6.36 23.74
C PRO A 129 31.83 6.08 22.50
N THR A 130 32.46 4.90 22.44
CA THR A 130 33.36 4.47 21.35
C THR A 130 33.05 3.03 20.98
N PRO A 131 31.96 2.78 20.25
CA PRO A 131 31.63 1.44 19.79
C PRO A 131 32.68 0.95 18.78
N ASP A 132 32.97 -0.35 18.80
CA ASP A 132 33.89 -0.94 17.83
C ASP A 132 33.30 -0.83 16.41
N SER A 133 34.09 -0.29 15.49
CA SER A 133 33.73 -0.15 14.09
C SER A 133 33.34 -1.49 13.43
N ALA A 134 33.91 -2.62 13.89
CA ALA A 134 33.54 -3.95 13.42
C ALA A 134 32.11 -4.33 13.85
N ASP A 135 31.75 -4.09 15.11
CA ASP A 135 30.42 -4.37 15.64
C ASP A 135 29.36 -3.43 15.04
N VAL A 136 29.70 -2.16 14.79
CA VAL A 136 28.82 -1.20 14.12
C VAL A 136 28.54 -1.62 12.68
N ARG A 137 29.57 -2.08 11.94
CA ARG A 137 29.41 -2.60 10.58
C ARG A 137 28.56 -3.87 10.58
N HIS A 138 28.82 -4.80 11.49
CA HIS A 138 28.03 -6.02 11.64
C HIS A 138 26.55 -5.70 11.94
N PHE A 139 26.29 -4.76 12.84
CA PHE A 139 24.92 -4.29 13.12
C PHE A 139 24.26 -3.71 11.87
N SER A 140 24.99 -2.87 11.12
CA SER A 140 24.46 -2.27 9.90
C SER A 140 24.14 -3.29 8.81
N ASP A 141 24.96 -4.34 8.66
CA ASP A 141 24.74 -5.43 7.72
C ASP A 141 23.56 -6.30 8.12
N CYS A 142 23.43 -6.62 9.40
CA CYS A 142 22.27 -7.33 9.94
C CYS A 142 20.98 -6.53 9.75
N ALA A 143 20.99 -5.23 10.08
CA ALA A 143 19.85 -4.34 9.88
C ALA A 143 19.46 -4.21 8.40
N LYS A 144 20.44 -4.15 7.49
CA LYS A 144 20.20 -4.10 6.05
C LYS A 144 19.59 -5.40 5.54
N LYS A 145 20.16 -6.56 5.90
CA LYS A 145 19.64 -7.88 5.53
C LYS A 145 18.21 -8.07 6.03
N TRP A 146 17.97 -7.72 7.30
CA TRP A 146 16.63 -7.74 7.87
C TRP A 146 15.68 -6.87 7.05
N LEU A 147 16.03 -5.61 6.75
CA LEU A 147 15.19 -4.69 5.98
C LEU A 147 14.89 -5.17 4.55
N ASP A 148 15.85 -5.87 3.92
CA ASP A 148 15.67 -6.45 2.60
C ASP A 148 14.71 -7.66 2.62
N GLN A 149 14.77 -8.44 3.68
CA GLN A 149 13.93 -9.63 3.89
C GLN A 149 12.52 -9.29 4.43
N GLN A 150 12.37 -8.15 5.11
CA GLN A 150 11.10 -7.72 5.67
C GLN A 150 10.07 -7.41 4.58
N SER A 151 8.85 -7.91 4.80
CA SER A 151 7.68 -7.57 4.01
C SER A 151 6.71 -6.69 4.79
N ILE A 152 5.96 -5.82 4.10
CA ILE A 152 4.93 -4.97 4.71
C ILE A 152 3.88 -5.80 5.44
N GLN A 153 3.59 -7.01 4.94
CA GLN A 153 2.64 -7.92 5.58
C GLN A 153 3.16 -8.41 6.92
N GLN A 154 4.45 -8.73 7.05
CA GLN A 154 5.05 -9.10 8.35
C GLN A 154 5.03 -7.92 9.32
N LEU A 155 5.38 -6.71 8.89
CA LEU A 155 5.33 -5.51 9.73
C LEU A 155 3.90 -5.18 10.19
N GLN A 156 2.89 -5.41 9.35
CA GLN A 156 1.48 -5.27 9.73
C GLN A 156 1.00 -6.42 10.63
N GLN A 157 1.52 -7.64 10.43
CA GLN A 157 1.24 -8.76 11.32
C GLN A 157 1.81 -8.51 12.71
N VAL A 158 2.96 -7.87 12.86
CA VAL A 158 3.49 -7.46 14.18
C VAL A 158 2.47 -6.59 14.92
N ALA A 159 1.80 -5.67 14.22
CA ALA A 159 0.74 -4.85 14.82
C ALA A 159 -0.47 -5.67 15.29
N GLN A 160 -0.70 -6.86 14.71
CA GLN A 160 -1.87 -7.70 14.96
C GLN A 160 -1.57 -8.92 15.86
N ARG A 161 -0.34 -9.42 15.86
CA ARG A 161 0.10 -10.68 16.49
C ARG A 161 0.72 -10.51 17.88
N GLN A 162 0.74 -9.30 18.45
CA GLN A 162 1.05 -9.12 19.87
C GLN A 162 -0.22 -8.87 20.69
N PRO A 163 -1.07 -9.90 20.93
CA PRO A 163 -1.70 -10.01 22.22
C PRO A 163 -0.63 -10.45 23.21
N LEU A 164 -0.39 -9.62 24.21
CA LEU A 164 0.29 -9.93 25.48
C LEU A 164 0.33 -11.45 25.75
N SER A 165 1.44 -12.11 25.39
CA SER A 165 1.66 -13.49 25.78
C SER A 165 2.27 -13.46 27.17
N GLY A 166 1.43 -13.75 28.17
CA GLY A 166 1.86 -14.36 29.42
C GLY A 166 2.40 -13.41 30.49
N GLY A 167 1.55 -12.52 31.00
CA GLY A 167 1.61 -12.15 32.42
C GLY A 167 0.74 -13.11 33.22
N ALA A 168 1.18 -14.36 33.35
CA ALA A 168 0.72 -15.28 34.37
C ALA A 168 1.96 -15.94 34.97
N ASP A 169 1.98 -16.00 36.30
CA ASP A 169 2.98 -16.59 37.20
C ASP A 169 4.18 -15.68 37.53
N VAL A 170 4.10 -14.89 38.60
CA VAL A 170 4.35 -15.26 40.03
C VAL A 170 3.77 -14.19 40.95
#